data_AF-A0A816E0F2-F1
#
_entry.id   AF-A0A816E0F2-F1
#
_cell.length_a   1.000
_cell.length_b   1.000
_cell.length_c   1.000
_cell.angle_alpha   90.00
_cell.angle_beta   90.00
_cell.angle_gamma   90.00
#
_symmetry.space_group_name_H-M   'P 1'
#
loop_
_entity.id
_entity.type
_entity.pdbx_description
1 polymer ?
#
loop_
_entity_poly.entity_id
_entity_poly.type
_entity_poly.pdbx_seq_one_letter_code
_entity_poly.pdbx_strand_id
1 'polypeptide(L)'
;MIELEVDTIGDRRLTPLHVACENGYLNIVEYLLDKRASTTLRNARCYNCLEIAITNKQADIVKKFFDHPTWREMMRNAQPIDNTEAYDTPMRKLIRYLPDVAIWVIENKLTGVIGGPGQKIHKTVYDYEFYEDMCVEYFKVGGFTQQIVSLCTYVPTQQNEKG
;
A
#
# COMPACT_ATOMS: atom_id res chain seq x y z
N MET A 1 31.97 -14.56 4.83
CA MET A 1 30.92 -13.60 4.47
C MET A 1 29.66 -14.09 5.17
N ILE A 2 29.29 -13.47 6.29
CA ILE A 2 28.14 -13.91 7.09
C ILE A 2 26.95 -13.19 6.47
N GLU A 3 26.14 -13.88 5.67
CA GLU A 3 24.85 -13.35 5.25
C GLU A 3 23.96 -13.34 6.49
N LEU A 4 23.87 -12.16 7.15
CA LEU A 4 22.86 -11.91 8.16
C LEU A 4 21.50 -12.10 7.48
N GLU A 5 20.76 -13.11 7.90
CA GLU A 5 19.41 -13.40 7.42
C GLU A 5 18.50 -12.22 7.80
N VAL A 6 18.28 -11.32 6.84
CA VAL A 6 17.55 -10.04 7.05
C VAL A 6 16.09 -10.25 7.46
N ASP A 7 15.57 -11.44 7.18
CA ASP A 7 14.19 -11.85 7.44
C ASP A 7 14.05 -12.73 8.68
N THR A 8 15.07 -12.79 9.54
CA THR A 8 15.01 -13.51 10.83
C THR A 8 13.75 -13.16 11.62
N ILE A 9 13.11 -14.19 12.15
CA ILE A 9 11.79 -14.12 12.79
C ILE A 9 11.96 -14.29 14.31
N GLY A 10 11.69 -13.24 15.09
CA GLY A 10 11.74 -13.27 16.55
C GLY A 10 10.43 -13.74 17.24
N ASP A 11 10.35 -13.61 18.57
CA ASP A 11 9.31 -14.19 19.45
C ASP A 11 7.84 -13.75 19.20
N ARG A 12 7.58 -12.91 18.20
CA ARG A 12 6.22 -12.50 17.76
C ARG A 12 6.06 -12.49 16.25
N ARG A 13 6.88 -13.29 15.58
CA ARG A 13 7.10 -13.23 14.14
C ARG A 13 7.54 -11.85 13.64
N LEU A 14 8.25 -11.10 14.48
CA LEU A 14 8.81 -9.81 14.12
C LEU A 14 10.11 -10.02 13.36
N THR A 15 10.30 -9.22 12.32
CA THR A 15 11.54 -9.17 11.55
C THR A 15 12.30 -7.91 11.97
N PRO A 16 13.62 -7.82 11.71
CA PRO A 16 14.37 -6.57 11.92
C PRO A 16 13.68 -5.35 11.30
N LEU A 17 13.07 -5.53 10.13
CA LEU A 17 12.33 -4.47 9.44
C LEU A 17 11.06 -4.04 10.20
N HIS A 18 10.32 -4.99 10.79
CA HIS A 18 9.19 -4.67 11.65
C HIS A 18 9.59 -3.80 12.85
N VAL A 19 10.70 -4.16 13.52
CA VAL A 19 11.19 -3.42 14.70
C VAL A 19 11.68 -2.02 14.31
N ALA A 20 12.36 -1.89 13.18
CA ALA A 20 12.81 -0.58 12.67
C ALA A 20 11.62 0.35 12.35
N CYS A 21 10.55 -0.20 11.74
CA CYS A 21 9.31 0.53 11.48
C CYS A 21 8.56 0.93 12.75
N GLU A 22 8.55 0.09 13.77
CA GLU A 22 7.90 0.39 15.05
C GLU A 22 8.57 1.58 15.75
N ASN A 23 9.90 1.59 15.76
CA ASN A 23 10.69 2.62 16.46
C ASN A 23 10.95 3.90 15.66
N GLY A 24 10.62 3.93 14.37
CA GLY A 24 10.86 5.12 13.53
C GLY A 24 12.30 5.26 13.04
N TYR A 25 13.07 4.18 12.99
CA TYR A 25 14.47 4.20 12.57
C TYR A 25 14.61 4.18 11.04
N LEU A 26 14.36 5.33 10.40
CA LEU A 26 14.39 5.49 8.94
C LEU A 26 15.70 4.99 8.31
N ASN A 27 16.85 5.35 8.90
CA ASN A 27 18.16 4.91 8.43
C ASN A 27 18.34 3.38 8.45
N ILE A 28 17.80 2.70 9.45
CA ILE A 28 17.83 1.24 9.54
C ILE A 28 16.87 0.63 8.53
N VAL A 29 15.68 1.22 8.35
CA VAL A 29 14.73 0.79 7.31
C VAL A 29 15.36 0.87 5.93
N GLU A 30 16.00 1.99 5.58
CA GLU A 30 16.70 2.16 4.31
C GLU A 30 17.79 1.10 4.13
N TYR A 31 18.62 0.89 5.15
CA TYR A 31 19.65 -0.14 5.12
C TYR A 31 19.09 -1.55 4.90
N LEU A 32 17.97 -1.90 5.56
CA LEU A 32 17.33 -3.21 5.40
C LEU A 32 16.69 -3.38 4.02
N LEU A 33 16.07 -2.33 3.48
CA LEU A 33 15.54 -2.30 2.12
C LEU A 33 16.67 -2.48 1.08
N ASP A 34 17.81 -1.84 1.28
CA ASP A 34 18.99 -1.99 0.42
C ASP A 34 19.52 -3.44 0.43
N LYS A 35 19.34 -4.15 1.55
CA LYS A 35 19.65 -5.59 1.68
C LYS A 35 18.54 -6.51 1.16
N ARG A 36 17.53 -5.97 0.48
CA ARG A 36 16.38 -6.70 -0.09
C ARG A 36 15.58 -7.46 0.97
N ALA A 37 15.44 -6.90 2.18
CA ALA A 37 14.57 -7.44 3.20
C ALA A 37 13.13 -7.56 2.68
N SER A 38 12.44 -8.62 3.06
CA SER A 38 11.08 -8.87 2.58
C SER A 38 10.09 -7.93 3.26
N THR A 39 9.42 -7.11 2.45
CA THR A 39 8.42 -6.13 2.92
C THR A 39 7.03 -6.74 3.12
N THR A 40 6.81 -7.97 2.68
CA THR A 40 5.50 -8.65 2.68
C THR A 40 5.32 -9.61 3.86
N LEU A 41 6.38 -9.87 4.62
CA LEU A 41 6.32 -10.69 5.83
C LEU A 41 5.37 -10.08 6.85
N ARG A 42 4.66 -10.95 7.58
CA ARG A 42 3.63 -10.58 8.54
C ARG A 42 3.99 -11.07 9.92
N ASN A 43 3.76 -10.23 10.92
CA ASN A 43 3.94 -10.58 12.32
C ASN A 43 2.76 -11.43 12.85
N ALA A 44 2.78 -11.77 14.14
CA ALA A 44 1.72 -12.56 14.78
C ALA A 44 0.33 -11.91 14.78
N ARG A 45 0.23 -10.59 14.56
CA ARG A 45 -1.03 -9.84 14.37
C ARG A 45 -1.42 -9.71 12.90
N CYS A 46 -0.76 -10.48 12.03
CA CYS A 46 -0.89 -10.41 10.57
C CYS A 46 -0.53 -9.05 9.95
N TYR A 47 0.19 -8.18 10.68
CA TYR A 47 0.63 -6.89 10.17
C TYR A 47 1.97 -7.01 9.46
N ASN A 48 2.09 -6.32 8.33
CA ASN A 48 3.36 -6.14 7.64
C ASN A 48 4.11 -4.90 8.15
N CYS A 49 5.32 -4.68 7.63
CA CYS A 49 6.17 -3.55 8.02
C CYS A 49 5.55 -2.17 7.72
N LEU A 50 4.75 -2.04 6.65
CA LEU A 50 4.03 -0.80 6.31
C LEU A 50 2.98 -0.49 7.37
N GLU A 51 2.14 -1.47 7.72
CA GLU A 51 1.08 -1.28 8.71
C GLU A 51 1.63 -0.96 10.09
N ILE A 52 2.74 -1.57 10.49
CA ILE A 52 3.42 -1.21 11.73
C ILE A 52 3.85 0.26 11.70
N ALA A 53 4.47 0.72 10.61
CA ALA A 53 4.86 2.13 10.46
C ALA A 53 3.64 3.07 10.51
N ILE A 54 2.52 2.69 9.88
CA ILE A 54 1.27 3.47 9.90
C ILE A 54 0.69 3.55 11.32
N THR A 55 0.59 2.41 12.03
CA THR A 55 0.03 2.38 13.39
C THR A 55 0.88 3.16 14.39
N ASN A 56 2.19 3.23 14.16
CA ASN A 56 3.12 4.04 14.95
C ASN A 56 3.32 5.47 14.42
N LYS A 57 2.52 5.87 13.43
CA LYS A 57 2.49 7.23 12.85
C LYS A 57 3.84 7.69 12.26
N GLN A 58 4.63 6.76 11.74
CA GLN A 58 5.95 7.03 11.16
C GLN A 58 5.84 7.49 9.71
N ALA A 59 5.40 8.73 9.49
CA ALA A 59 5.08 9.27 8.17
C ALA A 59 6.24 9.21 7.16
N ASP A 60 7.48 9.50 7.60
CA ASP A 60 8.65 9.52 6.72
C ASP A 60 9.00 8.11 6.20
N ILE A 61 8.91 7.11 7.07
CA ILE A 61 9.09 5.70 6.70
C ILE A 61 8.01 5.25 5.73
N VAL A 62 6.74 5.62 6.00
CA VAL A 62 5.62 5.28 5.12
C VAL A 62 5.84 5.88 3.72
N LYS A 63 6.20 7.15 3.61
CA LYS A 63 6.53 7.78 2.33
C LYS A 63 7.67 7.06 1.62
N LYS A 64 8.74 6.70 2.35
CA LYS A 64 9.85 5.93 1.79
C LYS A 64 9.42 4.58 1.23
N PHE A 65 8.50 3.88 1.89
CA PHE A 65 7.95 2.64 1.36
C PHE A 65 7.20 2.83 0.05
N PHE A 66 6.48 3.94 -0.13
CA PHE A 66 5.79 4.24 -1.40
C PHE A 66 6.76 4.57 -2.56
N ASP A 67 8.04 4.80 -2.29
CA ASP A 67 9.08 4.91 -3.30
C ASP A 67 9.69 3.56 -3.68
N HIS A 68 9.49 2.52 -2.87
CA HIS A 68 9.97 1.18 -3.12
C HIS A 68 9.05 0.43 -4.11
N PRO A 69 9.58 -0.34 -5.08
CA PRO A 69 8.76 -0.99 -6.13
C PRO A 69 7.71 -1.98 -5.60
N THR A 70 7.90 -2.52 -4.39
CA THR A 70 6.98 -3.49 -3.77
C THR A 70 5.84 -2.86 -2.97
N TRP A 71 5.69 -1.52 -2.97
CA TRP A 71 4.67 -0.83 -2.19
C TRP A 71 3.24 -1.34 -2.44
N ARG A 72 2.93 -1.74 -3.68
CA ARG A 72 1.62 -2.32 -4.04
C ARG A 72 1.37 -3.63 -3.30
N GLU A 73 2.38 -4.49 -3.18
CA GLU A 73 2.26 -5.76 -2.46
C GLU A 73 2.06 -5.52 -0.96
N MET A 74 2.69 -4.48 -0.41
CA MET A 74 2.51 -4.08 0.99
C MET A 74 1.09 -3.56 1.26
N MET A 75 0.46 -2.91 0.27
CA MET A 75 -0.93 -2.45 0.36
C MET A 75 -1.95 -3.58 0.21
N ARG A 76 -1.57 -4.71 -0.41
CA ARG A 76 -2.39 -5.94 -0.53
C ARG A 76 -2.37 -6.78 0.75
N ASN A 77 -2.60 -6.15 1.89
CA ASN A 77 -2.94 -6.84 3.13
C ASN A 77 -4.36 -6.50 3.52
N ALA A 78 -5.18 -7.49 3.86
CA ALA A 78 -6.53 -7.26 4.35
C ALA A 78 -6.78 -8.29 5.45
N GLN A 79 -7.05 -7.80 6.65
CA GLN A 79 -7.30 -8.66 7.81
C GLN A 79 -8.74 -8.46 8.29
N PRO A 80 -9.47 -9.52 8.65
CA PRO A 80 -10.80 -9.35 9.21
C PRO A 80 -10.71 -8.56 10.52
N ILE A 81 -11.62 -7.63 10.74
CA ILE A 81 -11.74 -6.94 12.02
C ILE A 81 -12.61 -7.82 12.93
N ASP A 82 -12.08 -8.15 14.12
CA ASP A 82 -12.77 -8.98 15.10
C ASP A 82 -14.20 -8.48 15.37
N ASN A 83 -15.16 -9.40 15.35
CA ASN A 83 -16.59 -9.14 15.59
C ASN A 83 -17.28 -8.22 14.57
N THR A 84 -16.73 -8.08 13.36
CA THR A 84 -17.38 -7.32 12.26
C THR A 84 -17.23 -8.06 10.93
N GLU A 85 -18.08 -7.70 9.95
CA GLU A 85 -17.95 -8.16 8.55
C GLU A 85 -16.94 -7.34 7.75
N ALA A 86 -16.31 -6.34 8.37
CA ALA A 86 -15.40 -5.41 7.72
C ALA A 86 -13.94 -5.88 7.77
N TYR A 87 -13.16 -5.46 6.78
CA TYR A 87 -11.72 -5.72 6.75
C TYR A 87 -10.90 -4.48 7.14
N ASP A 88 -9.81 -4.73 7.85
CA ASP A 88 -8.77 -3.76 8.13
C ASP A 88 -7.76 -3.81 6.98
N THR A 89 -7.77 -2.77 6.15
CA THR A 89 -6.85 -2.59 5.03
C THR A 89 -5.83 -1.50 5.35
N PRO A 90 -4.61 -1.55 4.79
CA PRO A 90 -3.60 -0.50 4.93
C PRO A 90 -4.12 0.88 4.55
N MET A 91 -4.98 0.99 3.54
CA MET A 91 -5.60 2.26 3.16
C MET A 91 -6.55 2.79 4.24
N ARG A 92 -7.37 1.93 4.86
CA ARG A 92 -8.20 2.32 6.02
C ARG A 92 -7.33 2.73 7.20
N LYS A 93 -6.23 2.03 7.46
CA LYS A 93 -5.28 2.41 8.52
C LYS A 93 -4.65 3.78 8.23
N LEU A 94 -4.25 4.05 6.99
CA LEU A 94 -3.74 5.38 6.59
C LEU A 94 -4.75 6.47 6.91
N ILE A 95 -6.01 6.31 6.49
CA ILE A 95 -7.07 7.29 6.77
C ILE A 95 -7.25 7.49 8.30
N ARG A 96 -7.18 6.43 9.09
CA ARG A 96 -7.37 6.50 10.56
C ARG A 96 -6.19 7.10 11.32
N TYR A 97 -4.95 6.79 10.93
CA TYR A 97 -3.75 7.14 11.71
C TYR A 97 -2.89 8.24 11.09
N LEU A 98 -2.89 8.37 9.76
CA LEU A 98 -2.06 9.29 8.97
C LEU A 98 -2.86 9.88 7.79
N PRO A 99 -3.92 10.67 8.05
CA PRO A 99 -4.81 11.17 7.00
C PRO A 99 -4.09 12.01 5.94
N ASP A 100 -3.10 12.82 6.34
CA ASP A 100 -2.32 13.64 5.42
C ASP A 100 -1.51 12.78 4.43
N VAL A 101 -0.95 11.67 4.92
CA VAL A 101 -0.24 10.71 4.08
C VAL A 101 -1.23 9.95 3.19
N ALA A 102 -2.42 9.63 3.69
CA ALA A 102 -3.47 9.00 2.89
C ALA A 102 -3.83 9.85 1.67
N ILE A 103 -4.09 11.15 1.87
CA ILE A 103 -4.37 12.11 0.80
C ILE A 103 -3.19 12.14 -0.19
N TRP A 104 -1.97 12.27 0.32
CA TRP A 104 -0.77 12.27 -0.52
C TRP A 104 -0.64 11.00 -1.38
N VAL A 105 -0.92 9.81 -0.83
CA VAL A 105 -0.88 8.54 -1.58
C VAL A 105 -1.91 8.53 -2.70
N ILE A 106 -3.13 9.00 -2.42
CA ILE A 106 -4.21 9.10 -3.41
C ILE A 106 -3.78 10.01 -4.56
N GLU A 107 -3.24 11.18 -4.24
CA GLU A 107 -2.86 12.24 -5.18
C GLU A 107 -1.58 11.94 -5.98
N ASN A 108 -0.64 11.18 -5.41
CA ASN A 108 0.68 11.00 -6.03
C ASN A 108 0.92 9.58 -6.57
N LYS A 109 0.21 8.57 -6.06
CA LYS A 109 0.43 7.16 -6.43
C LYS A 109 -0.78 6.51 -7.08
N LEU A 110 -2.01 6.94 -6.74
CA LEU A 110 -3.26 6.37 -7.26
C LEU A 110 -3.95 7.23 -8.31
N THR A 111 -3.44 8.43 -8.61
CA THR A 111 -3.93 9.29 -9.69
C THR A 111 -2.90 9.40 -10.83
N GLY A 112 -3.35 9.14 -12.04
CA GLY A 112 -2.59 9.37 -13.28
C GLY A 112 -3.26 10.44 -14.14
N VAL A 113 -2.51 11.46 -14.54
CA VAL A 113 -3.01 12.46 -15.51
C VAL A 113 -2.54 12.05 -16.91
N ILE A 114 -3.49 11.79 -17.81
CA ILE A 114 -3.25 11.49 -19.21
C ILE A 114 -3.64 12.73 -20.03
N GLY A 115 -2.65 13.34 -20.68
CA GLY A 115 -2.79 14.53 -21.50
C GLY A 115 -1.62 15.48 -21.27
N GLY A 116 -0.67 15.52 -22.22
CA GLY A 116 0.48 16.43 -22.16
C GLY A 116 0.11 17.89 -22.48
N PRO A 117 1.02 18.86 -22.22
CA PRO A 117 0.79 20.25 -22.54
C PRO A 117 0.45 20.41 -24.04
N GLY A 118 -0.75 20.91 -24.33
CA GLY A 118 -1.26 21.13 -25.70
C GLY A 118 -2.31 20.14 -26.19
N GLN A 119 -2.64 19.07 -25.45
CA GLN A 119 -3.76 18.19 -25.78
C GLN A 119 -5.07 18.69 -25.15
N LYS A 120 -6.15 18.76 -25.95
CA LYS A 120 -7.52 19.16 -25.54
C LYS A 120 -8.21 18.17 -24.59
N ILE A 121 -7.53 17.11 -24.16
CA ILE A 121 -8.08 16.03 -23.36
C ILE A 121 -7.27 15.99 -22.06
N HIS A 122 -7.88 16.48 -20.98
CA HIS A 122 -7.36 16.31 -19.63
C HIS A 122 -8.11 15.14 -19.00
N LYS A 123 -7.49 13.97 -18.94
CA LYS A 123 -8.09 12.75 -18.38
C LYS A 123 -7.37 12.38 -17.11
N THR A 124 -8.07 12.42 -15.98
CA THR A 124 -7.58 11.89 -14.70
C THR A 124 -8.06 10.45 -14.55
N VAL A 125 -7.12 9.53 -14.33
CA VAL A 125 -7.38 8.12 -14.06
C VAL A 125 -7.13 7.87 -12.58
N TYR A 126 -8.11 7.29 -11.91
CA TYR A 126 -8.02 6.90 -10.50
C TYR A 126 -7.93 5.37 -10.41
N ASP A 127 -6.96 4.88 -9.63
CA ASP A 127 -6.79 3.46 -9.31
C ASP A 127 -7.57 3.13 -8.03
N TYR A 128 -8.73 2.47 -8.20
CA TYR A 128 -9.61 2.10 -7.08
C TYR A 128 -9.24 0.76 -6.43
N GLU A 129 -8.15 0.09 -6.84
CA GLU A 129 -7.73 -1.23 -6.32
C GLU A 129 -7.71 -1.28 -4.78
N PHE A 130 -7.37 -0.16 -4.12
CA PHE A 130 -7.19 -0.09 -2.67
C PHE A 130 -8.31 0.67 -1.93
N TYR A 131 -9.36 1.12 -2.63
CA TYR A 131 -10.42 1.96 -2.07
C TYR A 131 -11.61 1.16 -1.50
N GLU A 132 -11.89 -0.04 -2.00
CA GLU A 132 -13.05 -0.85 -1.58
C GLU A 132 -12.67 -2.23 -1.06
N ASP A 133 -13.38 -2.69 -0.03
CA ASP A 133 -13.30 -4.06 0.51
C ASP A 133 -13.83 -5.10 -0.50
N MET A 134 -14.47 -4.67 -1.60
CA MET A 134 -15.07 -5.56 -2.59
C MET A 134 -14.05 -6.53 -3.19
N CYS A 135 -12.77 -6.15 -3.26
CA CYS A 135 -11.70 -7.03 -3.76
C CYS A 135 -11.27 -8.13 -2.77
N VAL A 136 -11.63 -8.05 -1.49
CA VAL A 136 -11.15 -8.99 -0.46
C VAL A 136 -11.73 -10.40 -0.62
N GLU A 137 -12.96 -10.53 -1.11
CA GLU A 137 -13.57 -11.83 -1.43
C GLU A 137 -12.95 -12.48 -2.67
N TYR A 138 -12.54 -11.69 -3.66
CA TYR A 138 -11.98 -12.18 -4.93
C TYR A 138 -10.57 -12.78 -4.79
N PHE A 139 -9.76 -12.31 -3.84
CA PHE A 139 -8.43 -12.89 -3.59
C PHE A 139 -8.50 -14.29 -2.95
N LYS A 140 -9.66 -14.71 -2.42
CA LYS A 140 -9.87 -16.09 -1.91
C LYS A 140 -10.18 -17.09 -3.03
N VAL A 141 -10.67 -16.62 -4.18
CA VAL A 141 -11.05 -17.45 -5.33
C VAL A 141 -10.02 -17.25 -6.44
N GLY A 142 -8.89 -17.93 -6.34
CA GLY A 142 -7.70 -17.71 -7.18
C GLY A 142 -7.88 -18.00 -8.68
N GLY A 143 -8.58 -17.13 -9.42
CA GLY A 143 -8.83 -17.37 -10.85
C GLY A 143 -8.97 -16.15 -11.78
N PHE A 144 -9.13 -14.91 -11.29
CA PHE A 144 -9.54 -13.78 -12.16
C PHE A 144 -8.78 -12.45 -11.96
N THR A 145 -7.50 -12.51 -11.60
CA THR A 145 -6.73 -11.30 -11.26
C THR A 145 -6.45 -10.37 -12.44
N GLN A 146 -6.46 -10.83 -13.69
CA GLN A 146 -6.15 -9.97 -14.85
C GLN A 146 -7.36 -9.16 -15.39
N GLN A 147 -8.60 -9.64 -15.24
CA GLN A 147 -9.78 -8.93 -15.76
C GLN A 147 -10.20 -7.74 -14.88
N ILE A 148 -9.93 -7.79 -13.58
CA ILE A 148 -10.33 -6.74 -12.63
C ILE A 148 -9.44 -5.49 -12.76
N VAL A 149 -8.13 -5.65 -13.00
CA VAL A 149 -7.21 -4.51 -13.25
C VAL A 149 -7.68 -3.66 -14.44
N SER A 150 -8.33 -4.28 -15.43
CA SER A 150 -8.90 -3.57 -16.59
C SER A 150 -10.19 -2.82 -16.29
N LEU A 151 -10.91 -3.17 -15.22
CA LEU A 151 -12.21 -2.57 -14.85
C LEU A 151 -12.06 -1.51 -13.75
N CYS A 152 -11.01 -1.58 -12.93
CA CYS A 152 -10.75 -0.62 -11.84
C CYS A 152 -10.22 0.74 -12.29
N THR A 153 -9.92 0.94 -13.58
CA THR A 153 -9.62 2.26 -14.14
C THR A 153 -10.90 2.94 -14.60
N TYR A 154 -11.52 3.76 -13.75
CA TYR A 154 -12.61 4.61 -14.18
C TYR A 154 -12.07 5.76 -15.04
N VAL A 155 -12.69 5.98 -16.19
CA VAL A 155 -12.38 7.06 -17.12
C VAL A 155 -13.62 7.96 -17.22
N PRO A 156 -13.67 9.08 -16.49
CA PRO A 156 -14.71 10.06 -16.73
C PRO A 156 -14.42 10.75 -18.07
N THR A 157 -15.14 10.37 -19.13
CA THR A 157 -15.18 11.16 -20.36
C THR A 157 -16.02 12.41 -20.10
N GLN A 158 -15.38 13.57 -19.93
CA GLN A 158 -16.07 14.84 -20.11
C GLN A 158 -16.41 14.96 -21.60
N GLN A 159 -17.60 14.48 -21.97
CA GLN A 159 -18.18 14.80 -23.27
C GLN A 159 -18.60 16.27 -23.21
N ASN A 160 -17.72 17.15 -23.66
CA ASN A 160 -18.12 18.52 -23.94
C ASN A 160 -19.04 18.45 -25.17
N GLU A 161 -20.35 18.45 -24.91
CA GLU A 161 -21.38 18.63 -25.91
C GLU A 161 -21.07 19.91 -26.67
N LYS A 162 -20.82 19.77 -27.98
CA LYS A 162 -20.45 20.85 -28.87
C LYS A 162 -21.63 21.83 -29.00
N GLY A 163 -21.40 23.09 -28.60
CA GLY A 163 -22.13 24.24 -29.13
C GLY A 163 -21.46 24.74 -30.40
#